data_AF-A0A192A8D3-F1
#
_entry.id   AF-A0A192A8D3-F1
#
_cell.length_a   1.000
_cell.length_b   1.000
_cell.length_c   1.000
_cell.angle_alpha   90.00
_cell.angle_beta   90.00
_cell.angle_gamma   90.00
#
_symmetry.space_group_name_H-M   'P 1'
#
loop_
_entity.id
_entity.type
_entity.pdbx_description
1 polymer ?
#
loop_
_entity_poly.entity_id
_entity_poly.type
_entity_poly.pdbx_seq_one_letter_code
_entity_poly.pdbx_strand_id
1 'polypeptide(L)'
;MNSRAIFPDSLAQFCAARAGEKYRPHNGVEGELFIDAWCRNCVRATHAGMEPLEFDASACLIVGATFAYTIEDAQYPKEWQYAQDGQPCCTAFVRVGEAIPAHRCERTRDLFDRDAS
;
A
#
# COMPACT_ATOMS: atom_id res chain seq x y z
N MET A 1 -8.62 11.37 14.62
CA MET A 1 -9.13 10.00 14.44
C MET A 1 -8.56 9.48 13.13
N ASN A 2 -7.59 8.57 13.18
CA ASN A 2 -6.99 8.00 11.98
C ASN A 2 -8.06 7.17 11.26
N SER A 3 -8.44 7.60 10.06
CA SER A 3 -9.64 7.14 9.37
C SER A 3 -9.56 5.72 8.77
N ARG A 4 -8.57 4.92 9.19
CA ARG A 4 -8.23 3.58 8.64
C ARG A 4 -7.67 2.61 9.69
N ALA A 5 -8.02 2.79 10.97
CA ALA A 5 -7.60 1.86 12.02
C ALA A 5 -8.22 0.48 11.78
N ILE A 6 -7.39 -0.56 11.85
CA ILE A 6 -7.78 -1.97 11.65
C ILE A 6 -7.67 -2.74 12.98
N PHE A 7 -6.61 -2.49 13.73
CA PHE A 7 -6.40 -3.10 15.03
C PHE A 7 -7.08 -2.30 16.15
N PRO A 8 -7.60 -2.97 17.18
CA PRO A 8 -7.93 -2.34 18.45
C PRO A 8 -6.70 -1.64 19.05
N ASP A 9 -6.92 -0.59 19.83
CA ASP A 9 -5.83 0.24 20.40
C ASP A 9 -4.78 -0.57 21.16
N SER A 10 -5.20 -1.59 21.92
CA SER A 10 -4.29 -2.44 22.69
C SER A 10 -3.33 -3.25 21.80
N LEU A 11 -3.83 -3.77 20.68
CA LEU A 11 -3.01 -4.50 19.71
C LEU A 11 -2.12 -3.54 18.91
N ALA A 12 -2.66 -2.39 18.50
CA ALA A 12 -1.87 -1.36 17.83
C ALA A 12 -0.70 -0.90 18.71
N GLN A 13 -0.92 -0.65 20.00
CA GLN A 13 0.14 -0.27 20.93
C GLN A 13 1.22 -1.36 21.07
N PHE A 14 0.85 -2.64 21.04
CA PHE A 14 1.81 -3.74 21.02
C PHE A 14 2.61 -3.76 19.70
N CYS A 15 1.96 -3.53 18.57
CA CYS A 15 2.58 -3.51 17.25
C CYS A 15 3.41 -2.26 16.95
N ALA A 16 3.26 -1.16 17.72
CA ALA A 16 4.00 0.08 17.50
C ALA A 16 5.54 -0.11 17.58
N ALA A 17 6.01 -1.08 18.37
CA ALA A 17 7.43 -1.44 18.43
C ALA A 17 7.98 -2.02 17.12
N ARG A 18 7.11 -2.43 16.20
CA ARG A 18 7.43 -3.04 14.89
C ARG A 18 7.33 -2.05 13.74
N ALA A 19 7.21 -0.75 14.03
CA ALA A 19 7.03 0.28 13.01
C ALA A 19 8.11 0.18 11.93
N GLY A 20 7.68 0.14 10.66
CA GLY A 20 8.54 -0.04 9.49
C GLY A 20 8.87 -1.49 9.12
N GLU A 21 8.56 -2.47 9.98
CA GLU A 21 8.63 -3.88 9.59
C GLU A 21 7.52 -4.22 8.59
N LYS A 22 7.80 -5.16 7.66
CA LYS A 22 6.82 -5.70 6.72
C LYS A 22 5.63 -6.27 7.50
N TYR A 23 4.43 -5.99 7.00
CA TYR A 23 3.17 -6.46 7.56
C TYR A 23 2.59 -7.57 6.68
N ARG A 24 2.17 -8.67 7.31
CA ARG A 24 1.38 -9.73 6.69
C ARG A 24 0.16 -10.01 7.58
N PRO A 25 -1.06 -10.02 7.03
CA PRO A 25 -2.24 -10.42 7.80
C PRO A 25 -2.09 -11.83 8.35
N HIS A 26 -2.54 -12.06 9.58
CA HIS A 26 -2.46 -13.37 10.22
C HIS A 26 -3.49 -14.35 9.65
N ASN A 27 -4.64 -13.85 9.16
CA ASN A 27 -5.71 -14.64 8.58
C ASN A 27 -6.48 -13.88 7.51
N GLY A 28 -7.44 -14.56 6.87
CA GLY A 28 -8.27 -13.98 5.80
C GLY A 28 -9.13 -12.80 6.24
N VAL A 29 -9.64 -12.78 7.48
CA VAL A 29 -10.47 -11.67 7.98
C VAL A 29 -9.65 -10.40 8.13
N GLU A 30 -8.48 -10.51 8.76
CA GLU A 30 -7.53 -9.40 8.87
C GLU A 30 -7.06 -8.91 7.49
N GLY A 31 -6.86 -9.85 6.55
CA GLY A 31 -6.56 -9.54 5.15
C GLY A 31 -7.66 -8.72 4.49
N GLU A 32 -8.92 -9.15 4.60
CA GLU A 32 -10.06 -8.42 4.04
C GLU A 32 -10.23 -7.03 4.67
N LEU A 33 -10.05 -6.89 5.99
CA LEU A 33 -10.10 -5.58 6.65
C LEU A 33 -9.00 -4.64 6.13
N PHE A 34 -7.80 -5.17 5.88
CA PHE A 34 -6.72 -4.37 5.30
C PHE A 34 -7.03 -3.95 3.86
N ILE A 35 -7.50 -4.89 3.03
CA ILE A 35 -7.90 -4.63 1.65
C ILE A 35 -9.03 -3.58 1.60
N ASP A 36 -10.01 -3.64 2.49
CA ASP A 36 -11.12 -2.69 2.59
C ASP A 36 -10.65 -1.28 2.99
N ALA A 37 -9.88 -1.20 4.08
CA ALA A 37 -9.39 0.08 4.61
C ALA A 37 -8.43 0.81 3.64
N TRP A 38 -7.65 0.05 2.86
CA TRP A 38 -6.60 0.59 2.00
C TRP A 38 -6.87 0.37 0.51
N CYS A 39 -6.90 -0.87 0.05
CA CYS A 39 -6.79 -1.19 -1.37
C CYS A 39 -8.05 -0.86 -2.18
N ARG A 40 -9.25 -1.08 -1.64
CA ARG A 40 -10.52 -0.77 -2.34
C ARG A 40 -10.70 0.71 -2.66
N ASN A 41 -10.02 1.58 -1.91
CA ASN A 41 -10.06 3.05 -2.09
C ASN A 41 -8.77 3.60 -2.71
N CYS A 42 -7.94 2.74 -3.29
CA CYS A 42 -6.66 3.10 -3.88
C CYS A 42 -6.76 3.12 -5.42
N VAL A 43 -6.28 4.20 -6.05
CA VAL A 43 -6.24 4.32 -7.53
C VAL A 43 -5.38 3.25 -8.20
N ARG A 44 -4.48 2.59 -7.45
CA ARG A 44 -3.65 1.50 -7.98
C ARG A 44 -4.40 0.18 -8.13
N ALA A 45 -5.46 -0.03 -7.35
CA ALA A 45 -6.24 -1.27 -7.32
C ALA A 45 -7.67 -1.07 -7.83
N THR A 46 -7.95 0.10 -8.39
CA THR A 46 -9.22 0.46 -9.00
C THR A 46 -8.93 1.02 -10.39
N HIS A 47 -9.67 0.58 -11.40
CA HIS A 47 -9.48 1.06 -12.76
C HIS A 47 -10.02 2.49 -12.87
N ALA A 48 -9.11 3.47 -12.94
CA ALA A 48 -9.47 4.86 -13.15
C ALA A 48 -10.24 5.00 -14.49
N GLY A 49 -11.56 5.25 -14.42
CA GLY A 49 -12.42 5.45 -15.58
C GLY A 49 -13.53 4.41 -15.79
N MET A 50 -13.62 3.38 -14.94
CA MET A 50 -14.73 2.42 -14.95
C MET A 50 -15.62 2.68 -13.73
N GLU A 51 -16.90 3.01 -13.98
CA GLU A 51 -17.94 3.07 -12.95
C GLU A 51 -18.80 1.79 -13.03
N PRO A 52 -19.01 1.07 -11.92
CA PRO A 52 -18.49 1.35 -10.57
C PRO A 52 -16.98 1.08 -10.45
N LEU A 53 -16.33 1.75 -9.50
CA LEU A 53 -14.96 1.45 -9.09
C LEU A 53 -14.87 0.03 -8.51
N GLU A 54 -14.62 -0.95 -9.37
CA GLU A 54 -14.40 -2.33 -8.95
C GLU A 54 -12.97 -2.50 -8.44
N PHE A 55 -12.84 -3.12 -7.27
CA PHE A 55 -11.55 -3.53 -6.74
C PHE A 55 -11.01 -4.69 -7.58
N ASP A 56 -9.83 -4.48 -8.15
CA ASP A 56 -9.10 -5.47 -8.90
C ASP A 56 -7.71 -5.67 -8.28
N ALA A 57 -7.56 -6.78 -7.55
CA ALA A 57 -6.29 -7.15 -6.94
C ALA A 57 -5.17 -7.31 -7.98
N SER A 58 -5.49 -7.64 -9.23
CA SER A 58 -4.51 -7.81 -10.31
C SER A 58 -4.00 -6.48 -10.87
N ALA A 59 -4.77 -5.40 -10.72
CA ALA A 59 -4.35 -4.06 -11.14
C ALA A 59 -3.22 -3.50 -10.27
N CYS A 60 -3.16 -3.89 -8.99
CA CYS A 60 -2.13 -3.44 -8.07
C CYS A 60 -1.06 -4.52 -7.86
N LEU A 61 0.13 -4.31 -8.46
CA LEU A 61 1.25 -5.24 -8.32
C LEU A 61 1.67 -5.50 -6.86
N ILE A 62 1.47 -4.52 -5.97
CA ILE A 62 1.74 -4.67 -4.53
C ILE A 62 0.81 -5.74 -3.93
N VAL A 63 -0.49 -5.63 -4.19
CA VAL A 63 -1.48 -6.60 -3.70
C VAL A 63 -1.19 -7.97 -4.28
N GLY A 64 -0.97 -8.06 -5.60
CA GLY A 64 -0.60 -9.32 -6.26
C GLY A 64 0.64 -9.98 -5.64
N ALA A 65 1.65 -9.20 -5.28
CA ALA A 65 2.87 -9.71 -4.63
C ALA A 65 2.58 -10.32 -3.25
N THR A 66 1.62 -9.80 -2.47
CA THR A 66 1.25 -10.41 -1.16
C THR A 66 0.61 -11.79 -1.29
N PHE A 67 0.00 -12.08 -2.44
CA PHE A 67 -0.57 -13.39 -2.75
C PHE A 67 0.48 -14.35 -3.34
N ALA A 68 1.50 -13.82 -4.01
CA ALA A 68 2.51 -14.62 -4.72
C ALA A 68 3.72 -15.02 -3.85
N TYR A 69 4.06 -14.24 -2.83
CA TYR A 69 5.31 -14.38 -2.06
C TYR A 69 5.07 -14.53 -0.55
N THR A 70 6.04 -15.11 0.17
CA THR A 70 6.05 -15.14 1.65
C THR A 70 6.74 -13.89 2.20
N ILE A 71 6.49 -13.54 3.46
CA ILE A 71 6.97 -12.26 4.05
C ILE A 71 8.52 -12.15 4.03
N GLU A 72 9.21 -13.28 4.09
CA GLU A 72 10.68 -13.39 4.03
C GLU A 72 11.25 -13.18 2.62
N ASP A 73 10.43 -13.34 1.58
CA ASP A 73 10.89 -13.16 0.21
C ASP A 73 11.27 -11.70 -0.05
N ALA A 74 12.34 -11.51 -0.83
CA ALA A 74 12.77 -10.18 -1.27
C ALA A 74 11.67 -9.46 -2.06
N GLN A 75 10.85 -10.23 -2.79
CA GLN A 75 9.73 -9.70 -3.58
C GLN A 75 8.47 -9.39 -2.76
N TYR A 76 8.35 -9.83 -1.51
CA TYR A 76 7.22 -9.44 -0.67
C TYR A 76 7.25 -7.93 -0.45
N PRO A 77 6.13 -7.22 -0.70
CA PRO A 77 6.15 -5.76 -0.76
C PRO A 77 6.60 -5.16 0.56
N LYS A 78 7.44 -4.13 0.45
CA LYS A 78 7.87 -3.31 1.61
C LYS A 78 6.81 -2.28 1.98
N GLU A 79 5.86 -2.02 1.08
CA GLU A 79 4.85 -0.98 1.22
C GLU A 79 3.81 -1.35 2.28
N TRP A 80 3.54 -2.65 2.45
CA TRP A 80 2.70 -3.14 3.54
C TRP A 80 3.57 -3.28 4.78
N GLN A 81 3.35 -2.39 5.75
CA GLN A 81 4.16 -2.32 6.96
C GLN A 81 3.34 -1.86 8.17
N TYR A 82 3.90 -2.03 9.37
CA TYR A 82 3.36 -1.36 10.55
C TYR A 82 3.71 0.12 10.52
N ALA A 83 2.72 0.98 10.76
CA ALA A 83 2.90 2.41 10.95
C ALA A 83 3.44 2.72 12.36
N GLN A 84 3.78 3.99 12.61
CA GLN A 84 4.31 4.43 13.92
C GLN A 84 3.31 4.25 15.06
N ASP A 85 2.01 4.29 14.77
CA ASP A 85 0.94 4.00 15.75
C ASP A 85 0.65 2.49 15.89
N GLY A 86 1.43 1.65 15.21
CA GLY A 86 1.31 0.19 15.19
C GLY A 86 0.12 -0.33 14.39
N GLN A 87 -0.65 0.53 13.73
CA GLN A 87 -1.66 0.10 12.77
C GLN A 87 -0.96 -0.40 11.49
N PRO A 88 -1.49 -1.45 10.84
CA PRO A 88 -0.97 -1.84 9.54
C PRO A 88 -1.37 -0.80 8.47
N CYS A 89 -0.43 -0.45 7.61
CA CYS A 89 -0.64 0.53 6.55
C CYS A 89 -0.03 0.11 5.21
N CYS A 90 -0.48 0.76 4.13
CA CYS A 90 0.17 0.70 2.82
C CYS A 90 0.79 2.07 2.51
N THR A 91 2.12 2.15 2.47
CA THR A 91 2.84 3.42 2.24
C THR A 91 2.77 3.92 0.79
N ALA A 92 2.32 3.06 -0.14
CA ALA A 92 2.08 3.42 -1.53
C ALA A 92 0.59 3.71 -1.85
N PHE A 93 -0.26 3.81 -0.83
CA PHE A 93 -1.66 4.19 -0.98
C PHE A 93 -1.79 5.57 -1.62
N VAL A 94 -2.64 5.66 -2.63
CA VAL A 94 -3.02 6.90 -3.29
C VAL A 94 -4.52 6.85 -3.47
N ARG A 95 -5.25 7.84 -2.96
CA ARG A 95 -6.71 7.81 -2.96
C ARG A 95 -7.24 7.83 -4.39
N VAL A 96 -8.36 7.16 -4.65
CA VAL A 96 -9.09 7.36 -5.90
C VAL A 96 -9.39 8.85 -6.12
N GLY A 97 -9.17 9.33 -7.34
CA GLY A 97 -9.26 10.74 -7.72
C GLY A 97 -7.96 11.52 -7.58
N GLU A 98 -6.95 10.96 -6.90
CA GLU A 98 -5.59 11.53 -6.85
C GLU A 98 -4.70 10.89 -7.94
N ALA A 99 -3.72 11.67 -8.43
CA ALA A 99 -2.74 11.16 -9.38
C ALA A 99 -1.69 10.30 -8.67
N ILE A 100 -1.34 9.16 -9.25
CA ILE A 100 -0.20 8.36 -8.77
C ILE A 100 1.07 9.21 -8.89
N PRO A 101 1.86 9.38 -7.81
CA PRO A 101 3.11 10.11 -7.87
C PRO A 101 4.02 9.51 -8.94
N ALA A 102 4.48 10.36 -9.87
CA ALA A 102 5.33 9.91 -10.96
C ALA A 102 6.66 9.39 -10.39
N HIS A 103 6.99 8.13 -10.72
CA HIS A 103 8.29 7.57 -10.38
C HIS A 103 9.38 8.38 -11.12
N ARG A 104 10.31 8.96 -10.36
CA ARG A 104 11.48 9.66 -10.90
C ARG A 104 12.67 8.71 -10.80
N CYS A 105 13.14 8.22 -11.95
CA CYS A 105 14.39 7.48 -12.00
C CYS A 105 15.55 8.47 -11.93
N GLU A 106 16.31 8.42 -10.83
CA GLU A 106 17.46 9.31 -10.60
C GLU A 106 18.58 9.10 -11.62
N ARG A 107 18.63 7.91 -12.25
CA ARG A 107 19.66 7.52 -13.24
C ARG A 107 19.38 8.01 -14.66
N THR A 108 18.21 8.58 -14.92
CA THR A 108 17.82 9.08 -16.25
C THR A 108 17.60 10.59 -16.26
N ARG A 109 18.09 11.30 -15.23
CA ARG A 109 17.89 12.74 -15.09
C ARG A 109 18.46 13.52 -16.29
N ASP A 110 19.60 13.09 -16.79
CA ASP A 110 20.30 13.63 -17.96
C ASP A 110 19.56 13.44 -19.30
N LEU A 111 18.60 12.51 -19.38
CA LEU A 111 17.79 12.30 -20.57
C LEU A 111 16.63 13.31 -20.70
N PHE A 112 16.23 13.96 -19.60
CA PHE A 112 15.06 14.83 -19.55
C PHE A 112 15.36 16.25 -19.06
N ASP A 113 16.52 16.50 -18.44
CA ASP A 113 17.05 17.85 -18.16
C ASP A 113 17.75 18.41 -19.41
N ARG A 114 16.98 18.64 -20.49
CA ARG A 114 17.34 19.58 -21.56
C ARG A 114 16.23 20.62 -21.62
N ASP A 115 16.48 21.75 -20.96
CA ASP A 115 16.04 23.12 -21.29
C ASP A 115 16.01 23.98 -20.02
N ALA A 116 17.20 24.41 -19.60
CA ALA A 116 17.38 25.66 -18.86
C ALA A 116 18.53 26.42 -19.56
N SER A 117 18.21 27.02 -20.70
CA SER A 117 19.02 28.03 -21.38
C SER A 117 18.09 29.11 -21.91
#